data_AF-A0A0L0F583-F1
#
_entry.id   AF-A0A0L0F583-F1
#
_cell.length_a   1.000
_cell.length_b   1.000
_cell.length_c   1.000
_cell.angle_alpha   90.00
_cell.angle_beta   90.00
_cell.angle_gamma   90.00
#
_symmetry.space_group_name_H-M   'P 1'
#
loop_
_entity.id
_entity.type
_entity.pdbx_description
1 polymer ?
#
loop_
_entity_poly.entity_id
_entity_poly.type
_entity_poly.pdbx_seq_one_letter_code
_entity_poly.pdbx_strand_id
1 'polypeptide(L)' 'MLTGETPFYDDSVLQVYHKIENYQKCLCFDGYEGITVSADAQDLVRGMIQEQSSRLGAGGVAEIMNHRWFNGTDWDQ' A
#
# COMPACT_ATOMS: atom_id res chain seq x y z
N MET A 1 -5.08 -9.43 4.33
CA MET A 1 -5.34 -8.01 3.98
C MET A 1 -5.51 -7.24 5.28
N LEU A 2 -5.12 -5.95 5.32
CA LEU A 2 -4.99 -5.16 6.57
C LEU A 2 -6.30 -4.49 7.02
N THR A 3 -7.08 -3.93 6.09
CA THR A 3 -8.26 -3.09 6.40
C THR A 3 -9.58 -3.73 5.99
N GLY A 4 -9.56 -4.82 5.21
CA GLY A 4 -10.77 -5.50 4.72
C GLY A 4 -11.46 -4.83 3.53
N GLU A 5 -11.07 -3.60 3.18
CA GLU A 5 -11.63 -2.81 2.07
C GLU A 5 -10.56 -2.40 1.06
N THR A 6 -10.99 -1.94 -0.12
CA THR A 6 -10.07 -1.38 -1.12
C THR A 6 -9.74 0.07 -0.80
N PRO A 7 -8.49 0.54 -1.03
CA PRO A 7 -8.05 1.87 -0.59
C PRO A 7 -8.69 3.04 -1.35
N PHE A 8 -9.34 2.79 -2.49
CA PHE A 8 -9.95 3.81 -3.35
C PHE A 8 -11.43 3.54 -3.59
N TYR A 9 -12.09 2.81 -2.69
CA TYR A 9 -13.52 2.52 -2.80
C TYR A 9 -14.34 3.80 -2.92
N ASP A 10 -15.30 3.78 -3.85
CA ASP A 10 -16.35 4.78 -4.01
C ASP A 10 -17.52 4.13 -4.77
N ASP A 11 -18.75 4.59 -4.52
CA ASP A 11 -19.93 4.11 -5.24
C ASP A 11 -19.92 4.58 -6.71
N SER A 12 -19.21 5.66 -7.02
CA SER A 12 -19.04 6.18 -8.37
C SER A 12 -17.73 5.73 -8.98
N VAL A 13 -17.81 5.05 -10.14
CA VAL A 13 -16.64 4.64 -10.94
C VAL A 13 -15.73 5.83 -11.28
N LEU A 14 -16.32 7.00 -11.59
CA LEU A 14 -15.55 8.21 -11.88
C LEU A 14 -14.73 8.67 -10.68
N GLN A 15 -15.30 8.55 -9.47
CA GLN A 15 -14.60 8.90 -8.23
C GLN A 15 -13.52 7.89 -7.88
N VAL A 16 -13.74 6.59 -8.14
CA VAL A 16 -12.70 5.57 -8.03
C VAL A 16 -11.50 5.94 -8.90
N TYR A 17 -11.72 6.28 -10.18
CA TYR A 17 -10.62 6.72 -11.06
C TYR A 17 -9.92 7.97 -10.55
N HIS A 18 -10.68 8.99 -10.14
CA HIS A 18 -10.10 10.20 -9.58
C HIS A 18 -9.24 9.92 -8.33
N LYS A 19 -9.69 9.03 -7.45
CA LYS A 19 -8.95 8.61 -6.25
C LYS A 19 -7.67 7.86 -6.59
N ILE A 20 -7.69 6.99 -7.59
CA ILE A 20 -6.52 6.27 -8.08
C ILE A 20 -5.50 7.24 -8.68
N GLU A 21 -5.94 8.17 -9.53
CA GLU A 21 -5.07 9.19 -10.13
C GLU A 21 -4.46 10.11 -9.05
N ASN A 22 -5.21 10.41 -7.98
CA ASN A 22 -4.79 11.26 -6.88
C ASN A 22 -4.35 10.46 -5.64
N TYR A 23 -3.79 9.26 -5.84
CA TYR A 23 -3.43 8.33 -4.76
C TYR A 23 -2.60 8.97 -3.63
N GLN A 24 -1.72 9.92 -3.95
CA GLN A 24 -0.87 10.63 -2.97
C GLN A 24 -1.68 11.37 -1.89
N LYS A 25 -2.89 11.83 -2.23
CA LYS A 25 -3.80 12.54 -1.32
C LYS A 25 -4.91 11.64 -0.80
N CYS A 26 -5.34 10.67 -1.61
CA CYS A 26 -6.50 9.83 -1.32
C CYS A 26 -6.17 8.56 -0.53
N LEU A 27 -4.91 8.10 -0.53
CA LEU A 27 -4.49 6.94 0.23
C LEU A 27 -4.41 7.28 1.73
N CYS A 28 -5.41 6.83 2.49
CA CYS A 28 -5.50 7.01 3.94
C CYS A 28 -5.60 5.65 4.64
N PHE A 29 -4.98 5.54 5.82
CA PHE A 29 -5.03 4.33 6.65
C PHE A 29 -5.87 4.55 7.92
N ASP A 30 -6.39 5.77 8.11
CA ASP A 30 -7.24 6.14 9.23
C ASP A 30 -8.71 5.97 8.86
N GLY A 31 -9.58 5.85 9.88
CA GLY A 31 -11.03 5.77 9.69
C GLY A 31 -11.60 4.35 9.64
N TYR A 32 -10.76 3.32 9.70
CA TYR A 32 -11.19 1.93 9.84
C TYR A 32 -11.45 1.61 11.33
N GLU A 33 -12.72 1.39 11.68
CA GLU A 33 -13.11 1.14 13.07
C GLU A 33 -12.42 -0.12 13.63
N GLY A 34 -11.71 0.04 14.75
CA GLY A 34 -11.02 -1.07 15.43
C GLY A 34 -9.76 -1.57 14.73
N ILE A 35 -9.32 -0.95 13.62
CA ILE A 35 -8.12 -1.34 12.89
C ILE A 35 -7.05 -0.27 13.04
N THR A 36 -5.84 -0.69 13.42
CA THR A 36 -4.64 0.16 13.42
C THR A 36 -3.60 -0.47 12.51
N VAL A 37 -3.24 0.26 11.45
CA VAL A 37 -2.22 -0.20 10.50
C VAL A 37 -0.84 0.23 11.01
N SER A 38 0.05 -0.73 11.22
CA SER A 38 1.42 -0.46 11.69
C SER A 38 2.20 0.45 10.73
N ALA A 39 3.17 1.21 11.25
CA ALA A 39 3.98 2.11 10.43
C ALA A 39 4.68 1.39 9.27
N ASP A 40 5.26 0.21 9.52
CA ASP A 40 5.94 -0.59 8.48
C ASP A 40 4.96 -1.08 7.41
N ALA A 41 3.72 -1.43 7.78
CA ALA A 41 2.69 -1.80 6.81
C ALA A 41 2.25 -0.60 5.96
N GLN A 42 2.07 0.57 6.57
CA GLN A 42 1.73 1.79 5.83
C GLN A 42 2.85 2.19 4.87
N ASP A 43 4.10 2.09 5.30
CA ASP A 43 5.29 2.38 4.49
C ASP A 43 5.35 1.45 3.28
N LEU A 44 5.13 0.14 3.49
CA LEU A 44 5.08 -0.85 2.42
C LEU A 44 4.00 -0.49 1.37
N VAL A 45 2.78 -0.20 1.82
CA VAL A 45 1.66 0.12 0.92
C VAL A 45 1.92 1.42 0.17
N ARG A 46 2.49 2.45 0.82
CA ARG A 46 2.89 3.71 0.15
C ARG A 46 4.01 3.51 -0.87
N GLY A 47 4.93 2.56 -0.62
CA GLY A 47 5.96 2.17 -1.58
C GLY A 47 5.39 1.45 -2.81
N MET A 48 4.37 0.61 -2.62
CA MET A 48 3.72 -0.12 -3.71
C MET A 48 2.75 0.74 -4.53
N ILE A 49 1.96 1.59 -3.87
CA ILE A 49 1.03 2.53 -4.52
C ILE A 49 1.78 3.83 -4.80
N GLN A 50 2.56 3.79 -5.88
CA GLN A 50 3.47 4.85 -6.26
C GLN A 50 3.63 4.93 -7.79
N GLU A 51 4.18 6.04 -8.27
CA GLU A 51 4.64 6.19 -9.65
C GLU A 51 5.51 5.00 -10.09
N GLN A 52 5.39 4.60 -11.35
CA GLN A 52 6.04 3.39 -11.85
C GLN A 52 7.55 3.38 -11.63
N SER A 53 8.23 4.53 -11.80
CA SER A 53 9.69 4.65 -11.68
C SER A 53 10.22 4.60 -10.25
N SER A 54 9.39 4.94 -9.26
CA SER A 54 9.76 4.96 -7.83
C SER A 54 9.01 3.92 -7.00
N ARG A 55 8.22 3.07 -7.65
CA ARG A 55 7.49 1.99 -7.00
C ARG A 55 8.45 0.99 -6.39
N LEU A 56 8.17 0.59 -5.16
CA LEU A 56 8.90 -0.49 -4.50
C LEU A 56 8.88 -1.75 -5.37
N GLY A 57 10.06 -2.27 -5.70
CA GLY A 57 10.22 -3.38 -6.61
C GLY A 57 10.55 -2.97 -8.05
N ALA A 58 10.61 -1.68 -8.37
CA ALA A 58 11.05 -1.20 -9.68
C ALA A 58 12.51 -1.59 -9.98
N GLY A 59 13.37 -1.65 -8.96
CA GLY A 59 14.74 -2.19 -9.06
C GLY A 59 14.83 -3.71 -8.90
N GLY A 60 13.70 -4.41 -8.72
CA GLY A 60 13.61 -5.85 -8.57
C GLY A 60 13.06 -6.30 -7.22
N VAL A 61 12.75 -7.60 -7.14
CA VAL A 61 12.05 -8.21 -6.00
C VAL A 61 12.79 -8.07 -4.66
N ALA A 62 14.12 -7.95 -4.70
CA ALA A 62 14.95 -7.79 -3.50
C ALA A 62 14.58 -6.55 -2.68
N GLU A 63 14.09 -5.47 -3.31
CA GLU A 63 13.61 -4.29 -2.59
C GLU A 63 12.40 -4.60 -1.72
N ILE A 64 11.49 -5.44 -2.23
CA ILE A 64 10.29 -5.86 -1.51
C ILE A 64 10.69 -6.80 -0.37
N MET A 65 11.53 -7.79 -0.65
CA MET A 65 11.94 -8.80 0.34
C MET A 65 12.70 -8.21 1.53
N ASN A 66 13.50 -7.16 1.29
CA ASN A 66 14.27 -6.46 2.32
C ASN A 66 13.48 -5.36 3.04
N HIS A 67 12.20 -5.16 2.72
CA HIS A 67 11.38 -4.16 3.38
C HIS A 67 11.13 -4.54 4.85
N ARG A 68 11.13 -3.56 5.76
CA ARG A 68 11.02 -3.78 7.22
C ARG A 68 9.79 -4.58 7.63
N TRP A 69 8.69 -4.42 6.90
CA TRP A 69 7.47 -5.21 7.07
C TRP A 69 7.70 -6.72 7.03
N PHE A 70 8.68 -7.18 6.24
CA PHE A 70 9.02 -8.59 6.09
C PHE A 70 10.22 -9.03 6.93
N ASN A 71 10.71 -8.20 7.86
CA ASN A 71 11.82 -8.60 8.74
C ASN A 71 11.50 -9.90 9.48
N GLY A 72 12.41 -10.88 9.38
CA GLY A 72 12.24 -12.20 9.97
C GLY A 72 11.44 -13.19 9.12
N THR A 73 11.00 -12.80 7.92
CA THR A 73 10.47 -13.73 6.92
C THR A 73 11.60 -14.57 6.37
N ASP A 74 11.47 -15.89 6.42
CA ASP A 74 12.33 -16.81 5.69
C ASP A 74 11.76 -17.00 4.28
N TRP A 75 12.51 -16.54 3.28
CA TRP A 75 12.09 -16.55 1.89
C TRP A 75 12.57 -17.79 1.12
N ASP A 76 13.50 -18.56 1.69
CA ASP A 76 14.14 -19.72 1.05
C ASP A 76 13.49 -21.06 1.47
N GLN A 77 12.37 -21.01 2.20
CA GLN A 77 11.54 -22.18 2.51
C GLN A 77 10.59 -22.57 1.38
#